data_AF-A0A9W7KT70-F1
#
_entry.id   AF-A0A9W7KT70-F1
#
_cell.length_a   1.000
_cell.length_b   1.000
_cell.length_c   1.000
_cell.angle_alpha   90.00
_cell.angle_beta   90.00
_cell.angle_gamma   90.00
#
_symmetry.space_group_name_H-M   'P 1'
#
loop_
_entity.id
_entity.type
_entity.pdbx_description
1 polymer ?
#
loop_
_entity_poly.entity_id
_entity_poly.type
_entity_poly.pdbx_seq_one_letter_code
_entity_poly.pdbx_strand_id
1 'polypeptide(L)'
;MLFCFLGIMTSFLIYGLLLEYATSRNGTKLHELSFLFVTSALYTTCAYMCRNIMNEKPNTSIPPHEFAVLGLTSMGSTFCSVRSLRYVIYPIQILAKSCKPIPVMLFGVVLGERYPLKKFINVGFIVSGVALFMGGGSSASKAGSSGSFVGLILLFISLCFDGGTGAYEDKLMRKSHVGPFDLMFNIQLGKTILSGVGLIIFNQTNEFTNMVNELGVVLLGLGISGAAGQVFIFLTISYFGALTCSIIGLARKVTTLVASIYVYGHHINVIQGCGLGVCVGAMVVNFWGKGGEKEKKEEGQGGEEERGLLKEDEDVEEGEVEMNEVGGSQVGGGVQIENV
;
A
#
# COMPACT_ATOMS: atom_id res chain seq x y z
N MET A 1 -18.72 4.32 6.60
CA MET A 1 -17.39 4.93 6.84
C MET A 1 -16.85 4.63 8.24
N LEU A 2 -17.58 4.96 9.31
CA LEU A 2 -17.09 4.79 10.70
C LEU A 2 -16.70 3.34 11.06
N PHE A 3 -17.47 2.36 10.59
CA PHE A 3 -17.13 0.93 10.74
C PHE A 3 -15.77 0.57 10.13
N CYS A 4 -15.50 0.99 8.88
CA CYS A 4 -14.23 0.72 8.20
C CYS A 4 -13.07 1.48 8.86
N PHE A 5 -13.31 2.72 9.30
CA PHE A 5 -12.33 3.49 10.06
C PHE A 5 -11.94 2.78 11.36
N LEU A 6 -12.91 2.41 12.20
CA LEU A 6 -12.65 1.71 13.45
C LEU A 6 -12.00 0.34 13.23
N GLY A 7 -12.41 -0.38 12.19
CA GLY A 7 -11.79 -1.64 11.76
C GLY A 7 -10.30 -1.46 11.44
N ILE A 8 -9.96 -0.52 10.55
CA ILE A 8 -8.56 -0.21 10.20
C ILE A 8 -7.77 0.21 11.45
N MET A 9 -8.32 1.11 12.25
CA MET A 9 -7.62 1.64 13.43
C MET A 9 -7.33 0.52 14.43
N THR A 10 -8.34 -0.28 14.78
CA THR A 10 -8.22 -1.33 15.80
C THR A 10 -7.31 -2.46 15.31
N SER A 11 -7.54 -2.98 14.10
CA SER A 11 -6.77 -4.10 13.54
C SER A 11 -5.28 -3.78 13.45
N PHE A 12 -4.93 -2.61 12.92
CA PHE A 12 -3.51 -2.27 12.77
C PHE A 12 -2.85 -1.69 14.02
N LEU A 13 -3.63 -1.13 14.95
CA LEU A 13 -3.10 -0.78 16.27
C LEU A 13 -2.72 -2.05 17.03
N ILE A 14 -3.58 -3.07 17.04
CA ILE A 14 -3.27 -4.39 17.61
C ILE A 14 -2.05 -4.99 16.91
N TYR A 15 -2.04 -5.01 15.57
CA TYR A 15 -0.89 -5.50 14.80
C TYR A 15 0.41 -4.78 15.19
N GLY A 16 0.39 -3.45 15.28
CA GLY A 16 1.57 -2.67 15.59
C GLY A 16 2.09 -2.91 17.01
N LEU A 17 1.19 -2.94 18.00
CA LEU A 17 1.56 -3.24 19.38
C LEU A 17 2.09 -4.68 19.52
N LEU A 18 1.50 -5.66 18.84
CA LEU A 18 2.00 -7.04 18.85
C LEU A 18 3.35 -7.16 18.13
N LEU A 19 3.58 -6.38 17.09
CA LEU A 19 4.85 -6.42 16.34
C LEU A 19 5.97 -5.81 17.18
N GLU A 20 5.69 -4.71 17.85
CA GLU A 20 6.61 -4.12 18.81
C GLU A 20 6.85 -5.04 20.01
N TYR A 21 5.83 -5.74 20.49
CA TYR A 21 5.95 -6.75 21.54
C TYR A 21 6.94 -7.84 21.14
N ALA A 22 6.70 -8.43 19.96
CA ALA A 22 7.49 -9.52 19.40
C ALA A 22 8.95 -9.12 19.17
N THR A 23 9.21 -7.86 18.85
CA THR A 23 10.56 -7.35 18.56
C THR A 23 11.28 -6.78 19.78
N SER A 24 10.58 -6.14 20.71
CA SER A 24 11.19 -5.45 21.86
C SER A 24 11.40 -6.34 23.09
N ARG A 25 10.47 -7.26 23.38
CA ARG A 25 10.49 -8.05 24.64
C ARG A 25 11.05 -9.46 24.45
N ASN A 26 10.83 -10.07 23.28
CA ASN A 26 11.32 -11.42 22.93
C ASN A 26 12.62 -11.37 22.09
N GLY A 27 13.50 -10.41 22.42
CA GLY A 27 14.68 -10.02 21.65
C GLY A 27 15.35 -11.13 20.83
N THR A 28 15.72 -10.81 19.59
CA THR A 28 16.48 -11.61 18.63
C THR A 28 15.86 -12.88 18.04
N LYS A 29 14.68 -13.34 18.49
CA LYS A 29 14.08 -14.61 17.98
C LYS A 29 13.03 -14.45 16.87
N LEU A 30 12.69 -13.23 16.46
CA LEU A 30 11.80 -13.04 15.32
C LEU A 30 12.58 -13.31 14.02
N HIS A 31 12.53 -14.55 13.57
CA HIS A 31 13.08 -15.01 12.31
C HIS A 31 12.23 -14.54 11.11
N GLU A 32 12.80 -13.74 10.22
CA GLU A 32 12.03 -12.96 9.25
C GLU A 32 11.23 -13.86 8.29
N LEU A 33 11.85 -14.88 7.71
CA LEU A 33 11.17 -15.77 6.76
C LEU A 33 10.01 -16.54 7.42
N SER A 34 10.18 -16.95 8.68
CA SER A 34 9.15 -17.65 9.45
C SER A 34 7.97 -16.72 9.75
N PHE A 35 8.24 -15.48 10.14
CA PHE A 35 7.22 -14.44 10.32
C PHE A 35 6.47 -14.16 9.00
N LEU A 36 7.21 -13.97 7.90
CA LEU A 36 6.64 -13.74 6.58
C LEU A 36 5.76 -14.91 6.13
N PHE A 37 6.19 -16.14 6.35
CA PHE A 37 5.45 -17.34 5.96
C PHE A 37 4.12 -17.43 6.70
N VAL A 38 4.11 -17.33 8.03
CA VAL A 38 2.88 -17.43 8.84
C VAL A 38 1.90 -16.30 8.53
N THR A 39 2.39 -15.05 8.52
CA THR A 39 1.52 -13.90 8.27
C THR A 39 1.00 -13.88 6.83
N SER A 40 1.83 -14.18 5.85
CA SER A 40 1.40 -14.21 4.45
C SER A 40 0.43 -15.35 4.18
N ALA A 41 0.63 -16.53 4.78
CA ALA A 41 -0.31 -17.65 4.63
C ALA A 41 -1.70 -17.29 5.16
N LEU A 42 -1.79 -16.65 6.32
CA LEU A 42 -3.05 -16.18 6.88
C LEU A 42 -3.71 -15.12 5.99
N TYR A 43 -2.92 -14.21 5.42
CA TYR A 43 -3.44 -13.19 4.50
C TYR A 43 -3.90 -13.82 3.18
N THR A 44 -3.22 -14.85 2.68
CA THR A 44 -3.64 -15.62 1.49
C THR A 44 -4.96 -16.31 1.73
N THR A 45 -5.13 -16.99 2.87
CA THR A 45 -6.42 -17.63 3.22
C THR A 45 -7.53 -16.59 3.31
N CYS A 46 -7.27 -15.45 3.95
CA CYS A 46 -8.24 -14.37 4.04
C CYS A 46 -8.58 -13.77 2.68
N ALA A 47 -7.58 -13.50 1.83
CA ALA A 47 -7.79 -13.00 0.48
C ALA A 47 -8.58 -13.99 -0.38
N TYR A 48 -8.32 -15.30 -0.26
CA TYR A 48 -9.09 -16.35 -0.92
C TYR A 48 -10.57 -16.33 -0.50
N MET A 49 -10.84 -16.23 0.82
CA MET A 49 -12.20 -16.12 1.33
C MET A 49 -12.90 -14.87 0.81
N CYS A 50 -12.25 -13.71 0.84
CA CYS A 50 -12.82 -12.46 0.34
C CYS A 50 -13.07 -12.50 -1.17
N ARG A 51 -12.14 -13.07 -1.95
CA ARG A 51 -12.31 -13.27 -3.40
C ARG A 51 -13.55 -14.11 -3.70
N ASN A 52 -13.76 -15.19 -2.96
CA ASN A 52 -14.93 -16.04 -3.12
C ASN A 52 -16.23 -15.32 -2.72
N ILE A 53 -16.22 -14.54 -1.63
CA ILE A 53 -17.39 -13.77 -1.18
C ILE A 53 -17.76 -12.68 -2.19
N MET A 54 -16.77 -12.01 -2.77
CA MET A 54 -16.98 -10.94 -3.76
C MET A 54 -17.18 -11.47 -5.19
N ASN A 55 -17.14 -12.79 -5.39
CA ASN A 55 -17.26 -13.45 -6.71
C ASN A 55 -16.31 -12.88 -7.78
N GLU A 56 -15.10 -12.49 -7.37
CA GLU A 56 -14.08 -12.06 -8.33
C GLU A 56 -13.56 -13.28 -9.09
N LYS A 57 -13.66 -13.24 -10.43
CA LYS A 57 -13.18 -14.32 -11.27
C LYS A 57 -11.64 -14.35 -11.25
N PRO A 58 -11.01 -15.52 -11.06
CA PRO A 58 -9.56 -15.64 -11.09
C PRO A 58 -9.05 -15.24 -12.47
N ASN A 59 -8.12 -14.31 -12.53
CA ASN A 59 -7.65 -13.78 -13.80
C ASN A 59 -6.43 -14.58 -14.28
N THR A 60 -6.69 -15.66 -15.03
CA THR A 60 -5.67 -16.58 -15.55
C THR A 60 -4.82 -15.99 -16.68
N SER A 61 -5.15 -14.79 -17.16
CA SER A 61 -4.51 -14.15 -18.31
C SER A 61 -3.14 -13.51 -18.01
N ILE A 62 -2.71 -13.50 -16.75
CA ILE A 62 -1.43 -12.90 -16.36
C ILE A 62 -0.35 -13.98 -16.31
N PRO A 63 0.80 -13.75 -16.98
CA PRO A 63 1.86 -14.73 -17.00
C PRO A 63 2.50 -14.89 -15.61
N PRO A 64 2.84 -16.12 -15.21
CA PRO A 64 3.29 -16.44 -13.84
C PRO A 64 4.59 -15.72 -13.43
N HIS A 65 5.41 -15.29 -14.39
CA HIS A 65 6.63 -14.54 -14.10
C HIS A 65 6.36 -13.13 -13.57
N GLU A 66 5.30 -12.45 -14.05
CA GLU A 66 4.94 -11.12 -13.55
C GLU A 66 4.47 -11.21 -12.09
N PHE A 67 3.71 -12.25 -11.76
CA PHE A 67 3.32 -12.54 -10.38
C PHE A 67 4.49 -12.94 -9.49
N ALA A 68 5.44 -13.72 -10.01
CA ALA A 68 6.64 -14.10 -9.25
C ALA A 68 7.48 -12.87 -8.89
N VAL A 69 7.66 -11.93 -9.83
CA VAL A 69 8.37 -10.66 -9.59
C VAL A 69 7.61 -9.81 -8.56
N LEU A 70 6.28 -9.76 -8.66
CA LEU A 70 5.46 -9.00 -7.73
C LEU A 70 5.52 -9.59 -6.30
N GLY A 71 5.41 -10.91 -6.17
CA GLY A 71 5.59 -11.62 -4.90
C GLY A 71 6.99 -11.43 -4.31
N LEU A 72 8.03 -11.48 -5.16
CA LEU A 72 9.42 -11.31 -4.74
C LEU A 72 9.71 -9.90 -4.22
N THR A 73 9.26 -8.87 -4.94
CA THR A 73 9.44 -7.47 -4.50
C THR A 73 8.67 -7.19 -3.21
N SER A 74 7.43 -7.67 -3.08
CA SER A 74 6.64 -7.52 -1.85
C SER A 74 7.23 -8.30 -0.66
N MET A 75 7.75 -9.51 -0.90
CA MET A 75 8.48 -10.28 0.11
C MET A 75 9.75 -9.56 0.54
N GLY A 76 10.56 -9.08 -0.40
CA GLY A 76 11.80 -8.36 -0.14
C GLY A 76 11.57 -7.10 0.70
N SER A 77 10.53 -6.33 0.38
CA SER A 77 10.15 -5.18 1.22
C SER A 77 9.83 -5.59 2.65
N THR A 78 8.94 -6.57 2.82
CA THR A 78 8.49 -7.00 4.15
C THR A 78 9.67 -7.56 4.95
N PHE A 79 10.55 -8.34 4.31
CA PHE A 79 11.75 -8.91 4.91
C PHE A 79 12.71 -7.82 5.41
N CYS A 80 13.09 -6.87 4.55
CA CYS A 80 13.97 -5.78 4.93
C CYS A 80 13.37 -4.91 6.04
N SER A 81 12.06 -4.66 5.99
CA SER A 81 11.39 -3.94 7.06
C SER A 81 11.40 -4.70 8.38
N VAL A 82 11.06 -5.98 8.41
CA VAL A 82 11.03 -6.74 9.67
C VAL A 82 12.45 -6.83 10.24
N ARG A 83 13.44 -7.07 9.38
CA ARG A 83 14.86 -7.10 9.77
C ARG A 83 15.34 -5.76 10.33
N SER A 84 14.82 -4.63 9.84
CA SER A 84 15.20 -3.30 10.36
C SER A 84 14.88 -3.14 11.84
N LEU A 85 13.86 -3.83 12.37
CA LEU A 85 13.47 -3.76 13.79
C LEU A 85 14.51 -4.34 14.74
N ARG A 86 15.51 -5.08 14.22
CA ARG A 86 16.68 -5.50 15.01
C ARG A 86 17.65 -4.34 15.28
N TYR A 87 17.56 -3.29 14.48
CA TYR A 87 18.50 -2.17 14.46
C TYR A 87 17.86 -0.85 14.89
N VAL A 88 16.56 -0.68 14.65
CA VAL A 88 15.80 0.51 15.04
C VAL A 88 14.56 0.13 15.83
N ILE A 89 14.15 1.00 16.75
CA ILE A 89 12.90 0.81 17.50
C ILE A 89 11.69 0.99 16.58
N TYR A 90 10.57 0.38 16.97
CA TYR A 90 9.33 0.37 16.20
C TYR A 90 8.81 1.78 15.81
N PRO A 91 8.85 2.81 16.68
CA PRO A 91 8.53 4.18 16.29
C PRO A 91 9.31 4.69 15.06
N ILE A 92 10.63 4.45 15.02
CA ILE A 92 11.48 4.88 13.89
C ILE A 92 11.04 4.19 12.60
N GLN A 93 10.69 2.90 12.66
CA GLN A 93 10.17 2.19 11.49
C GLN A 93 8.87 2.81 10.96
N ILE A 94 7.92 3.19 11.83
CA ILE A 94 6.67 3.83 11.40
C ILE A 94 6.96 5.17 10.72
N LEU A 95 7.86 5.97 11.31
CA LEU A 95 8.25 7.25 10.73
C LEU A 95 8.90 7.07 9.36
N ALA A 96 9.89 6.18 9.27
CA ALA A 96 10.58 5.87 8.04
C ALA A 96 9.64 5.30 6.96
N LYS A 97 8.70 4.42 7.29
CA LYS A 97 7.73 3.88 6.31
C LYS A 97 6.78 4.94 5.74
N SER A 98 6.60 6.05 6.42
CA SER A 98 5.83 7.18 5.89
C SER A 98 6.60 7.97 4.84
N CYS A 99 7.92 7.74 4.75
CA CYS A 99 8.80 8.25 3.72
C CYS A 99 8.74 7.50 2.38
N LYS A 100 7.80 6.57 2.16
CA LYS A 100 7.63 5.88 0.86
C LYS A 100 7.66 6.81 -0.38
N PRO A 101 7.17 8.07 -0.31
CA PRO A 101 7.30 9.00 -1.43
C PRO A 101 8.75 9.37 -1.78
N ILE A 102 9.71 9.27 -0.85
CA ILE A 102 11.11 9.67 -1.07
C ILE A 102 11.76 8.78 -2.14
N PRO A 103 11.81 7.43 -2.01
CA PRO A 103 12.41 6.62 -3.06
C PRO A 103 11.70 6.75 -4.40
N VAL A 104 10.36 6.82 -4.39
CA VAL A 104 9.56 6.97 -5.62
C VAL A 104 9.94 8.26 -6.36
N MET A 105 10.09 9.37 -5.63
CA MET A 105 10.53 10.63 -6.23
C MET A 105 11.97 10.56 -6.73
N LEU A 106 12.88 9.93 -5.98
CA LEU A 106 14.28 9.79 -6.38
C LEU A 106 14.40 8.98 -7.68
N PHE A 107 13.69 7.85 -7.77
CA PHE A 107 13.62 7.07 -9.00
C PHE A 107 13.00 7.88 -10.15
N GLY A 108 11.93 8.64 -9.90
CA GLY A 108 11.34 9.52 -10.91
C GLY A 108 12.36 10.54 -11.46
N VAL A 109 13.12 11.20 -10.59
CA VAL A 109 14.15 12.16 -11.00
C VAL A 109 15.25 11.50 -11.82
N VAL A 110 15.70 10.32 -11.41
CA VAL A 110 16.70 9.53 -12.18
C VAL A 110 16.17 9.17 -13.57
N LEU A 111 14.87 8.96 -13.70
CA LEU A 111 14.17 8.71 -14.97
C LEU A 111 13.78 9.99 -15.74
N GLY A 112 14.18 11.17 -15.26
CA GLY A 112 13.96 12.45 -15.94
C GLY A 112 12.69 13.22 -15.53
N GLU A 113 11.90 12.72 -14.59
CA GLU A 113 10.71 13.41 -14.08
C GLU A 113 11.10 14.61 -13.20
N ARG A 114 10.43 15.76 -13.41
CA ARG A 114 10.65 16.96 -12.62
C ARG A 114 9.57 17.11 -11.56
N TYR A 115 9.98 17.17 -10.29
CA TYR A 115 9.10 17.43 -9.16
C TYR A 115 9.21 18.88 -8.68
N PRO A 116 8.10 19.51 -8.22
CA PRO A 116 8.14 20.84 -7.64
C PRO A 116 8.98 20.86 -6.35
N LEU A 117 9.71 21.96 -6.12
CA LEU A 117 10.61 22.15 -4.97
C LEU A 117 9.92 21.91 -3.62
N LYS A 118 8.61 22.21 -3.51
CA LYS A 118 7.80 21.96 -2.31
C LYS A 118 7.87 20.49 -1.85
N LYS A 119 7.93 19.53 -2.79
CA LYS A 119 8.02 18.11 -2.45
C LYS A 119 9.39 17.76 -1.87
N PHE A 120 10.49 18.32 -2.41
CA PHE A 120 11.84 18.11 -1.87
C PHE A 120 12.00 18.69 -0.46
N ILE A 121 11.49 19.90 -0.23
CA ILE A 121 11.51 20.54 1.09
C ILE A 121 10.78 19.67 2.12
N ASN A 122 9.59 19.19 1.77
CA ASN A 122 8.80 18.37 2.67
C ASN A 122 9.47 17.02 2.99
N VAL A 123 10.08 16.40 1.99
CA VAL A 123 10.93 15.22 2.17
C VAL A 123 12.11 15.52 3.11
N GLY A 124 12.77 16.67 2.95
CA GLY A 124 13.84 17.12 3.83
C GLY A 124 13.40 17.25 5.30
N PHE A 125 12.21 17.79 5.56
CA PHE A 125 11.65 17.87 6.92
C PHE A 125 11.39 16.49 7.52
N ILE A 126 10.89 15.53 6.74
CA ILE A 126 10.68 14.16 7.24
C ILE A 126 12.02 13.51 7.61
N VAL A 127 13.04 13.61 6.75
CA VAL A 127 14.39 13.06 7.01
C VAL A 127 15.03 13.74 8.22
N SER A 128 14.94 15.06 8.32
CA SER A 128 15.43 15.82 9.47
C SER A 128 14.72 15.42 10.77
N GLY A 129 13.40 15.26 10.75
CA GLY A 129 12.63 14.82 11.90
C GLY A 129 13.03 13.41 12.40
N VAL A 130 13.23 12.47 11.47
CA VAL A 130 13.74 11.12 11.81
C VAL A 130 15.16 11.19 12.38
N ALA A 131 16.04 11.99 11.78
CA ALA A 131 17.41 12.16 12.26
C ALA A 131 17.46 12.78 13.67
N LEU A 132 16.63 13.80 13.94
CA LEU A 132 16.49 14.41 15.27
C LEU A 132 15.91 13.44 16.29
N PHE A 133 14.89 12.66 15.91
CA PHE A 133 14.29 11.65 16.78
C PHE A 133 15.27 10.54 17.16
N MET A 134 16.10 10.11 16.21
CA MET A 134 17.11 9.07 16.43
C MET A 134 18.34 9.62 17.19
N GLY A 135 18.79 10.83 16.86
CA GLY A 135 19.96 11.46 17.48
C GLY A 135 19.72 12.00 18.90
N GLY A 136 18.48 12.35 19.23
CA GLY A 136 18.11 12.85 20.57
C GLY A 136 17.87 11.76 21.62
N GLY A 137 17.93 10.48 21.24
CA GLY A 137 17.58 9.35 22.11
C GLY A 137 18.78 8.59 22.65
N SER A 138 18.66 8.09 23.88
CA SER A 138 19.59 7.10 24.43
C SER A 138 19.55 5.74 23.71
N SER A 139 18.71 5.56 22.67
CA SER A 139 18.73 4.39 21.78
C SER A 139 20.06 4.18 21.06
N ALA A 140 20.95 5.19 21.02
CA ALA A 140 22.36 5.02 20.68
C ALA A 140 23.10 3.99 21.59
N SER A 141 22.52 3.60 22.72
CA SER A 141 23.11 2.65 23.67
C SER A 141 22.79 1.17 23.41
N LYS A 142 21.76 0.82 22.61
CA LYS A 142 21.42 -0.59 22.31
C LYS A 142 21.94 -1.10 20.97
N ALA A 143 22.22 -0.20 20.03
CA ALA A 143 22.96 -0.49 18.81
C ALA A 143 23.87 0.73 18.58
N GLY A 144 25.19 0.54 18.66
CA GLY A 144 26.14 1.61 18.38
C GLY A 144 25.80 2.29 17.04
N SER A 145 26.16 3.57 16.87
CA SER A 145 25.86 4.43 15.71
C SER A 145 25.72 3.69 14.36
N SER A 146 26.63 2.75 14.06
CA SER A 146 26.64 1.91 12.86
C SER A 146 25.43 0.99 12.70
N GLY A 147 24.91 0.38 13.78
CA GLY A 147 23.76 -0.52 13.73
C GLY A 147 22.47 0.22 13.37
N SER A 148 22.23 1.39 13.98
CA SER A 148 21.07 2.23 13.66
C SER A 148 21.06 2.67 12.19
N PHE A 149 22.24 2.96 11.63
CA PHE A 149 22.40 3.30 10.21
C PHE A 149 22.06 2.13 9.28
N VAL A 150 22.48 0.90 9.62
CA VAL A 150 22.08 -0.31 8.88
C VAL A 150 20.56 -0.48 8.86
N GLY A 151 19.89 -0.21 9.99
CA GLY A 151 18.43 -0.23 10.07
C GLY A 151 17.75 0.78 9.14
N LEU A 152 18.29 2.00 9.03
CA LEU A 152 17.79 3.02 8.10
C LEU A 152 18.01 2.62 6.63
N ILE A 153 19.16 2.04 6.29
CA ILE A 153 19.41 1.52 4.94
C ILE A 153 18.41 0.40 4.60
N LEU A 154 18.17 -0.53 5.51
CA LEU A 154 17.19 -1.60 5.33
C LEU A 154 15.78 -1.04 5.11
N LEU A 155 15.39 0.01 5.84
CA LEU A 155 14.12 0.70 5.64
C LEU A 155 14.05 1.40 4.28
N PHE A 156 15.14 2.05 3.85
CA PHE A 156 15.19 2.67 2.52
C PHE A 156 15.03 1.62 1.40
N ILE A 157 15.74 0.49 1.48
CA ILE A 157 15.62 -0.64 0.54
C ILE A 157 14.18 -1.20 0.57
N SER A 158 13.60 -1.38 1.75
CA SER A 158 12.20 -1.82 1.88
C SER A 158 11.24 -0.87 1.16
N LEU A 159 11.44 0.45 1.30
CA LEU A 159 10.58 1.44 0.64
C LEU A 159 10.77 1.49 -0.88
N CYS A 160 11.97 1.22 -1.39
CA CYS A 160 12.21 1.05 -2.82
C CYS A 160 11.40 -0.14 -3.36
N PHE A 161 11.46 -1.28 -2.67
CA PHE A 161 10.67 -2.45 -3.04
C PHE A 161 9.16 -2.17 -2.93
N ASP A 162 8.69 -1.58 -1.83
CA ASP A 162 7.27 -1.19 -1.67
C ASP A 162 6.79 -0.23 -2.77
N GLY A 163 7.65 0.70 -3.21
CA GLY A 163 7.38 1.61 -4.31
C GLY A 163 7.26 0.88 -5.64
N GLY A 164 8.22 -0.02 -5.91
CA GLY A 164 8.20 -0.89 -7.09
C GLY A 164 6.99 -1.82 -7.13
N THR A 165 6.69 -2.53 -6.04
CA THR A 165 5.52 -3.39 -5.92
C THR A 165 4.24 -2.61 -6.21
N GLY A 166 4.05 -1.43 -5.62
CA GLY A 166 2.87 -0.59 -5.90
C GLY A 166 2.77 -0.15 -7.37
N ALA A 167 3.89 0.22 -7.99
CA ALA A 167 3.90 0.57 -9.41
C ALA A 167 3.57 -0.63 -10.33
N TYR A 168 4.02 -1.84 -9.97
CA TYR A 168 3.66 -3.06 -10.67
C TYR A 168 2.20 -3.46 -10.43
N GLU A 169 1.66 -3.29 -9.21
CA GLU A 169 0.24 -3.48 -8.87
C GLU A 169 -0.65 -2.62 -9.77
N ASP A 170 -0.37 -1.31 -9.82
CA ASP A 170 -1.12 -0.35 -10.64
C ASP A 170 -1.06 -0.71 -12.13
N LYS A 171 0.12 -1.12 -12.62
CA LYS A 171 0.28 -1.57 -14.02
C LYS A 171 -0.58 -2.79 -14.33
N LEU A 172 -0.65 -3.75 -13.40
CA LEU A 172 -1.39 -4.99 -13.58
C LEU A 172 -2.90 -4.78 -13.49
N MET A 173 -3.36 -3.93 -12.57
CA MET A 173 -4.77 -3.54 -12.47
C MET A 173 -5.25 -2.87 -13.75
N ARG A 174 -4.46 -1.95 -14.34
CA ARG A 174 -4.84 -1.28 -15.61
C ARG A 174 -4.75 -2.17 -16.84
N LYS A 175 -3.67 -2.96 -16.98
CA LYS A 175 -3.42 -3.75 -18.20
C LYS A 175 -4.31 -5.00 -18.26
N SER A 176 -4.60 -5.60 -17.11
CA SER A 176 -5.23 -6.92 -17.04
C SER A 176 -6.60 -6.90 -16.38
N HIS A 177 -7.13 -5.74 -15.95
CA HIS A 177 -8.43 -5.63 -15.26
C HIS A 177 -8.56 -6.64 -14.10
N VAL A 178 -7.50 -6.80 -13.31
CA VAL A 178 -7.49 -7.72 -12.16
C VAL A 178 -8.31 -7.13 -11.04
N GLY A 179 -9.18 -7.95 -10.47
CA GLY A 179 -9.91 -7.61 -9.25
C GLY A 179 -8.97 -7.32 -8.07
N PRO A 180 -9.26 -6.33 -7.21
CA PRO A 180 -8.43 -6.00 -6.06
C PRO A 180 -8.16 -7.19 -5.12
N PHE A 181 -9.15 -8.06 -4.89
CA PHE A 181 -8.98 -9.23 -4.01
C PHE A 181 -8.22 -10.37 -4.69
N ASP A 182 -8.39 -10.55 -6.01
CA ASP A 182 -7.56 -11.49 -6.78
C ASP A 182 -6.09 -11.05 -6.81
N LEU A 183 -5.83 -9.75 -7.00
CA LEU A 183 -4.47 -9.20 -6.92
C LEU A 183 -3.87 -9.41 -5.52
N MET A 184 -4.62 -9.10 -4.46
CA MET A 184 -4.19 -9.34 -3.09
C MET A 184 -3.86 -10.81 -2.85
N PHE A 185 -4.73 -11.72 -3.29
CA PHE A 185 -4.53 -13.16 -3.15
C PHE A 185 -3.24 -13.61 -3.84
N ASN A 186 -3.02 -13.20 -5.08
CA ASN A 186 -1.84 -13.59 -5.86
C ASN A 186 -0.53 -13.07 -5.24
N ILE A 187 -0.51 -11.82 -4.76
CA ILE A 187 0.67 -11.25 -4.08
C ILE A 187 0.99 -12.03 -2.81
N GLN A 188 -0.03 -12.26 -1.98
CA GLN A 188 0.15 -12.94 -0.71
C GLN A 188 0.49 -14.42 -0.89
N LEU A 189 -0.08 -15.08 -1.90
CA LEU A 189 0.27 -16.44 -2.27
C LEU A 189 1.73 -16.53 -2.74
N GLY A 190 2.16 -15.62 -3.62
CA GLY A 190 3.54 -15.53 -4.07
C GLY A 190 4.53 -15.35 -2.91
N LYS A 191 4.22 -14.44 -1.97
CA LYS A 191 5.01 -14.25 -0.75
C LYS A 191 5.05 -15.49 0.13
N THR A 192 3.93 -16.19 0.28
CA THR A 192 3.84 -17.43 1.07
C THR A 192 4.70 -18.54 0.46
N ILE A 193 4.61 -18.74 -0.85
CA ILE A 193 5.42 -19.73 -1.57
C ILE A 193 6.90 -19.38 -1.47
N LEU A 194 7.28 -18.13 -1.78
CA LEU A 194 8.69 -17.71 -1.75
C LEU A 194 9.30 -17.77 -0.35
N SER A 195 8.56 -17.36 0.69
CA SER A 195 9.03 -17.47 2.08
C SER A 195 9.11 -18.92 2.55
N GLY A 196 8.16 -19.78 2.17
CA GLY A 196 8.20 -21.22 2.46
C GLY A 196 9.38 -21.92 1.78
N VAL A 197 9.60 -21.65 0.49
CA VAL A 197 10.78 -22.15 -0.24
C VAL A 197 12.06 -21.61 0.38
N GLY A 198 12.09 -20.33 0.77
CA GLY A 198 13.22 -19.73 1.48
C GLY A 198 13.56 -20.47 2.78
N LEU A 199 12.57 -20.81 3.60
CA LEU A 199 12.79 -21.57 4.84
C LEU A 199 13.46 -22.94 4.59
N ILE A 200 13.08 -23.61 3.51
CA ILE A 200 13.65 -24.91 3.13
C ILE A 200 15.08 -24.73 2.62
N ILE A 201 15.30 -23.79 1.69
CA ILE A 201 16.62 -23.56 1.07
C ILE A 201 17.67 -23.14 2.10
N PHE A 202 17.30 -22.23 3.02
CA PHE A 202 18.21 -21.77 4.07
C PHE A 202 18.30 -22.73 5.26
N ASN A 203 17.59 -23.87 5.22
CA ASN A 203 17.54 -24.88 6.29
C ASN A 203 17.14 -24.29 7.66
N GLN A 204 16.17 -23.38 7.67
CA GLN A 204 15.69 -22.65 8.85
C GLN A 204 14.37 -23.21 9.40
N THR A 205 14.03 -24.44 9.05
CA THR A 205 12.81 -25.13 9.52
C THR A 205 12.81 -25.35 11.03
N ASN A 206 13.98 -25.60 11.64
CA ASN A 206 14.11 -25.69 13.09
C ASN A 206 13.90 -24.34 13.80
N GLU A 207 14.34 -23.23 13.20
CA GLU A 207 14.06 -21.90 13.74
C GLU A 207 12.58 -21.55 13.62
N PHE A 208 11.94 -21.99 12.53
CA PHE A 208 10.49 -21.86 12.37
C PHE A 208 9.72 -22.59 13.47
N THR A 209 10.03 -23.86 13.74
CA THR A 209 9.32 -24.62 14.78
C THR A 209 9.55 -24.02 16.17
N ASN A 210 10.78 -23.61 16.48
CA ASN A 210 11.09 -22.91 17.73
C ASN A 210 10.31 -21.60 17.87
N MET A 211 10.24 -20.80 16.81
CA MET A 211 9.45 -19.57 16.82
C MET A 211 7.96 -19.85 17.01
N VAL A 212 7.40 -20.85 16.34
CA VAL A 212 5.98 -21.20 16.49
C VAL A 212 5.68 -21.68 17.92
N ASN A 213 6.58 -22.44 18.54
CA ASN A 213 6.40 -22.87 19.93
C ASN A 213 6.48 -21.70 20.93
N GLU A 214 7.40 -20.76 20.74
CA GLU A 214 7.61 -19.65 21.68
C GLU A 214 6.69 -18.45 21.43
N LEU A 215 6.39 -18.14 20.18
CA LEU A 215 5.62 -16.96 19.75
C LEU A 215 4.36 -17.29 18.96
N GLY A 216 3.92 -18.54 18.88
CA GLY A 216 2.79 -18.98 18.04
C GLY A 216 1.52 -18.15 18.21
N VAL A 217 1.11 -17.87 19.44
CA VAL A 217 -0.07 -17.04 19.74
C VAL A 217 0.12 -15.60 19.25
N VAL A 218 1.32 -15.03 19.42
CA VAL A 218 1.64 -13.67 18.96
C VAL A 218 1.66 -13.61 17.44
N LEU A 219 2.24 -14.61 16.76
CA LEU A 219 2.25 -14.72 15.30
C LEU A 219 0.84 -14.87 14.73
N LEU A 220 0.00 -15.67 15.38
CA LEU A 220 -1.40 -15.83 15.00
C LEU A 220 -2.15 -14.51 15.19
N GLY A 221 -1.93 -13.81 16.31
CA GLY A 221 -2.47 -12.46 16.54
C GLY A 221 -2.03 -11.45 15.48
N LEU A 222 -0.75 -11.46 15.08
CA LEU A 222 -0.21 -10.63 14.01
C LEU A 222 -0.83 -10.97 12.64
N GLY A 223 -1.00 -12.25 12.35
CA GLY A 223 -1.63 -12.71 11.13
C GLY A 223 -3.12 -12.36 11.05
N ILE A 224 -3.90 -12.60 12.11
CA ILE A 224 -5.34 -12.32 12.14
C ILE A 224 -5.60 -10.81 12.12
N SER A 225 -4.92 -10.04 12.97
CA SER A 225 -5.10 -8.58 13.04
C SER A 225 -4.69 -7.91 11.73
N GLY A 226 -3.59 -8.35 11.12
CA GLY A 226 -3.16 -7.85 9.82
C GLY A 226 -4.08 -8.25 8.67
N ALA A 227 -4.58 -9.50 8.64
CA ALA A 227 -5.54 -9.96 7.63
C ALA A 227 -6.85 -9.16 7.72
N ALA A 228 -7.41 -9.00 8.93
CA ALA A 228 -8.58 -8.18 9.16
C ALA A 228 -8.34 -6.73 8.70
N GLY A 229 -7.18 -6.16 9.02
CA GLY A 229 -6.78 -4.83 8.56
C GLY A 229 -6.74 -4.71 7.04
N GLN A 230 -6.21 -5.70 6.33
CA GLN A 230 -6.20 -5.73 4.86
C GLN A 230 -7.62 -5.77 4.29
N VAL A 231 -8.51 -6.60 4.84
CA VAL A 231 -9.92 -6.63 4.41
C VAL A 231 -10.57 -5.26 4.56
N PHE A 232 -10.38 -4.58 5.70
CA PHE A 232 -10.94 -3.24 5.88
C PHE A 232 -10.30 -2.20 4.96
N ILE A 233 -9.02 -2.33 4.60
CA ILE A 233 -8.38 -1.48 3.58
C ILE A 233 -9.08 -1.67 2.24
N PHE A 234 -9.23 -2.91 1.77
CA PHE A 234 -9.89 -3.17 0.49
C PHE A 234 -11.35 -2.71 0.48
N LEU A 235 -12.12 -3.00 1.54
CA LEU A 235 -13.48 -2.47 1.69
C LEU A 235 -13.49 -0.94 1.63
N THR A 236 -12.53 -0.27 2.27
CA THR A 236 -12.46 1.19 2.23
C THR A 236 -12.14 1.71 0.83
N ILE A 237 -11.24 1.04 0.09
CA ILE A 237 -10.93 1.38 -1.30
C ILE A 237 -12.17 1.19 -2.19
N SER A 238 -12.87 0.06 -2.06
CA SER A 238 -14.04 -0.26 -2.89
C SER A 238 -15.23 0.67 -2.63
N TYR A 239 -15.49 1.08 -1.38
CA TYR A 239 -16.65 1.91 -1.03
C TYR A 239 -16.36 3.42 -0.99
N PHE A 240 -15.15 3.84 -0.63
CA PHE A 240 -14.81 5.25 -0.36
C PHE A 240 -13.61 5.75 -1.17
N GLY A 241 -13.04 4.91 -2.04
CA GLY A 241 -11.92 5.26 -2.90
C GLY A 241 -10.55 5.25 -2.20
N ALA A 242 -9.51 5.35 -3.03
CA ALA A 242 -8.12 5.29 -2.58
C ALA A 242 -7.68 6.53 -1.77
N LEU A 243 -8.30 7.70 -1.99
CA LEU A 243 -8.01 8.93 -1.25
C LEU A 243 -8.40 8.79 0.23
N THR A 244 -9.64 8.39 0.50
CA THR A 244 -10.14 8.15 1.86
C THR A 244 -9.29 7.09 2.57
N CYS A 245 -8.99 5.99 1.88
CA CYS A 245 -8.12 4.93 2.42
C CYS A 245 -6.73 5.47 2.82
N SER A 246 -6.16 6.39 2.03
CA SER A 246 -4.86 7.00 2.31
C SER A 246 -4.89 7.90 3.54
N ILE A 247 -5.95 8.69 3.72
CA ILE A 247 -6.15 9.56 4.90
C ILE A 247 -6.29 8.72 6.17
N ILE A 248 -7.15 7.69 6.15
CA ILE A 248 -7.31 6.76 7.28
C ILE A 248 -5.98 6.04 7.57
N GLY A 249 -5.26 5.66 6.51
CA GLY A 249 -3.94 5.03 6.62
C GLY A 249 -2.90 5.90 7.32
N LEU A 250 -2.91 7.22 7.10
CA LEU A 250 -2.07 8.19 7.79
C LEU A 250 -2.48 8.34 9.26
N ALA A 251 -3.77 8.56 9.53
CA ALA A 251 -4.30 8.70 10.89
C ALA A 251 -3.95 7.47 11.75
N ARG A 252 -4.10 6.28 11.18
CA ARG A 252 -3.67 5.02 11.76
C ARG A 252 -2.19 5.02 12.13
N LYS A 253 -1.29 5.38 11.19
CA LYS A 253 0.17 5.37 11.45
C LYS A 253 0.54 6.30 12.60
N VAL A 254 -0.02 7.51 12.63
CA VAL A 254 0.21 8.48 13.73
C VAL A 254 -0.31 7.91 15.05
N THR A 255 -1.49 7.29 15.05
CA THR A 255 -2.08 6.69 16.24
C THR A 255 -1.24 5.52 16.75
N THR A 256 -0.80 4.61 15.88
CA THR A 256 0.05 3.47 16.26
C THR A 256 1.39 3.94 16.82
N LEU A 257 1.97 5.01 16.25
CA LEU A 257 3.19 5.64 16.75
C LEU A 257 3.00 6.19 18.17
N VAL A 258 1.94 6.97 18.42
CA VAL A 258 1.66 7.52 19.76
C VAL A 258 1.35 6.40 20.76
N ALA A 259 0.55 5.42 20.35
CA ALA A 259 0.22 4.26 21.19
C ALA A 259 1.48 3.44 21.54
N SER A 260 2.38 3.24 20.58
CA SER A 260 3.68 2.58 20.79
C SER A 260 4.51 3.30 21.85
N ILE A 261 4.66 4.62 21.72
CA ILE A 261 5.39 5.47 22.68
C ILE A 261 4.82 5.33 24.09
N TYR A 262 3.49 5.42 24.22
CA TYR A 262 2.80 5.38 25.50
C TYR A 262 2.83 4.00 26.16
N VAL A 263 2.52 2.94 25.41
CA VAL A 263 2.39 1.57 25.93
C VAL A 263 3.75 0.97 26.28
N TYR A 264 4.77 1.21 25.47
CA TYR A 264 6.12 0.68 25.71
C TYR A 264 7.01 1.61 26.53
N GLY A 265 6.49 2.77 26.95
CA GLY A 265 7.18 3.69 27.84
C GLY A 265 8.47 4.25 27.24
N HIS A 266 8.45 4.60 25.94
CA HIS A 266 9.62 5.21 25.31
C HIS A 266 9.90 6.57 25.95
N HIS A 267 11.05 6.72 26.61
CA HIS A 267 11.48 7.99 27.18
C HIS A 267 11.85 8.96 26.05
N ILE A 268 11.00 9.97 25.82
CA ILE A 268 11.19 10.99 24.80
C ILE A 268 11.78 12.25 25.43
N ASN A 269 13.02 12.59 25.03
CA ASN A 269 13.61 13.89 25.36
C ASN A 269 13.02 15.01 24.49
N VAL A 270 13.17 16.28 24.89
CA VAL A 270 12.71 17.47 24.17
C VAL A 270 13.15 17.47 22.69
N ILE A 271 14.38 17.05 22.42
CA ILE A 271 14.92 16.94 21.05
C ILE A 271 14.16 15.87 20.24
N GLN A 272 13.86 14.72 20.85
CA GLN A 272 13.08 13.67 20.21
C GLN A 272 11.62 14.08 20.01
N GLY A 273 11.03 14.78 20.98
CA GLY A 273 9.68 15.32 20.87
C GLY A 273 9.57 16.34 19.73
N CYS A 274 10.56 17.22 19.59
CA CYS A 274 10.66 18.15 18.47
C CYS A 274 10.80 17.41 17.13
N GLY A 275 11.73 16.44 17.03
CA GLY A 275 11.90 15.62 15.83
C GLY A 275 10.63 14.86 15.44
N LEU A 276 9.91 14.32 16.42
CA LEU A 276 8.62 13.67 16.24
C LEU A 276 7.56 14.63 15.69
N GLY A 277 7.44 15.81 16.28
CA GLY A 277 6.50 16.85 15.84
C GLY A 277 6.75 17.31 14.41
N VAL A 278 8.02 17.57 14.06
CA VAL A 278 8.44 17.94 12.70
C VAL A 278 8.09 16.82 11.71
N CYS A 279 8.42 15.57 12.05
CA CYS A 279 8.19 14.43 11.15
C CYS A 279 6.70 14.18 10.91
N VAL A 280 5.89 14.16 11.97
CA VAL A 280 4.44 13.96 11.88
C VAL A 280 3.78 15.13 11.15
N GLY A 281 4.18 16.37 11.43
CA GLY A 281 3.69 17.55 10.71
C GLY A 281 3.98 17.48 9.21
N ALA A 282 5.21 17.14 8.84
CA ALA A 282 5.62 16.99 7.44
C ALA A 282 4.89 15.83 6.73
N MET A 283 4.59 14.72 7.42
CA MET A 283 3.75 13.65 6.87
C MET A 283 2.36 14.15 6.52
N VAL A 284 1.72 14.89 7.43
CA VAL A 284 0.37 15.44 7.21
C VAL A 284 0.37 16.41 6.03
N VAL A 285 1.34 17.33 5.97
CA VAL A 285 1.51 18.25 4.84
C VAL A 285 1.75 17.51 3.52
N ASN A 286 2.55 16.44 3.52
CA ASN A 286 2.81 15.62 2.32
C ASN A 286 1.53 15.04 1.73
N PHE A 287 0.67 14.55 2.61
CA PHE A 287 -0.56 13.88 2.21
C PHE A 287 -1.61 14.88 1.75
N TRP A 288 -1.77 16.02 2.42
CA TRP A 288 -2.65 17.08 1.96
C TRP A 288 -2.23 17.66 0.61
N GLY A 289 -0.92 17.79 0.35
CA GLY A 289 -0.41 18.22 -0.95
C GLY A 289 -0.71 17.23 -2.09
N LYS A 290 -0.80 15.92 -1.79
CA LYS A 290 -1.15 14.88 -2.77
C LYS A 290 -2.65 14.76 -3.03
N GLY A 291 -3.49 15.00 -2.02
CA GLY A 291 -4.95 15.00 -2.17
C GLY A 291 -5.40 15.94 -3.29
N GLY A 292 -4.93 17.19 -3.25
CA GLY A 292 -5.26 18.19 -4.26
C GLY A 292 -4.61 18.00 -5.64
N GLU A 293 -3.60 17.14 -5.80
CA GLU A 293 -3.03 16.80 -7.12
C GLU A 293 -3.77 15.63 -7.79
N LYS A 294 -4.32 14.69 -7.01
CA LYS A 294 -5.13 13.57 -7.54
C LYS A 294 -6.54 14.03 -7.89
N GLU A 295 -7.16 14.84 -7.03
CA GLU A 295 -8.48 15.43 -7.26
C GLU A 295 -8.51 16.23 -8.57
N LYS A 296 -7.46 17.02 -8.85
CA LYS A 296 -7.29 17.73 -10.13
C LYS A 296 -7.05 16.83 -11.35
N LYS A 297 -6.48 15.64 -11.16
CA LYS A 297 -6.28 14.67 -12.27
C LYS A 297 -7.57 13.91 -12.58
N GLU A 298 -8.36 13.59 -11.55
CA GLU A 298 -9.66 12.94 -11.70
C GLU A 298 -10.71 13.92 -12.26
N GLU A 299 -10.72 15.19 -11.81
CA GLU A 299 -11.56 16.25 -12.42
C GLU A 299 -11.14 16.59 -13.86
N GLY A 300 -9.84 16.55 -14.18
CA GLY A 300 -9.34 16.79 -15.53
C GLY A 300 -9.66 15.67 -16.52
N GLN A 301 -9.65 14.40 -16.07
CA GLN A 301 -10.06 13.27 -16.90
C GLN A 301 -11.58 13.17 -17.05
N GLY A 302 -12.35 13.49 -16.01
CA GLY A 302 -13.82 13.59 -16.12
C GLY A 302 -14.28 14.73 -17.02
N GLY A 303 -13.61 15.89 -16.97
CA GLY A 303 -13.92 17.04 -17.83
C GLY A 303 -13.48 16.89 -19.30
N GLU A 304 -12.48 16.04 -19.59
CA GLU A 304 -12.11 15.68 -20.97
C GLU A 304 -13.04 14.61 -21.56
N GLU A 305 -13.53 13.65 -20.77
CA GLU A 305 -14.58 12.71 -21.21
C GLU A 305 -15.92 13.43 -21.44
N GLU A 306 -16.31 14.38 -20.58
CA GLU A 306 -17.57 15.13 -20.74
C GLU A 306 -17.51 16.14 -21.91
N ARG A 307 -16.34 16.76 -22.18
CA ARG A 307 -16.11 17.54 -23.42
C ARG A 307 -15.97 16.69 -24.68
N GLY A 308 -15.56 15.43 -24.54
CA GLY A 308 -15.51 14.45 -25.63
C GLY A 308 -16.91 14.03 -26.04
N LEU A 309 -17.77 13.69 -25.07
CA LEU A 309 -19.18 13.34 -25.33
C LEU A 309 -19.99 14.52 -25.87
N LEU A 310 -19.82 15.73 -25.34
CA LEU A 310 -20.55 16.91 -25.84
C LEU A 310 -20.16 17.30 -27.28
N LYS A 311 -18.93 16.98 -27.70
CA LYS A 311 -18.50 17.16 -29.10
C LYS A 311 -19.01 16.06 -30.02
N GLU A 312 -19.02 14.81 -29.55
CA GLU A 312 -19.63 13.71 -30.31
C GLU A 312 -21.14 13.92 -30.48
N ASP A 313 -21.85 14.50 -29.50
CA ASP A 313 -23.27 14.85 -29.63
C ASP A 313 -23.52 16.04 -30.58
N GLU A 314 -22.67 17.09 -30.56
CA GLU A 314 -22.76 18.22 -31.52
C GLU A 314 -22.42 17.78 -32.96
N ASP A 315 -21.40 16.92 -33.15
CA ASP A 315 -21.00 16.39 -34.46
C ASP A 315 -22.04 15.39 -35.04
N VAL A 316 -22.81 14.71 -34.17
CA VAL A 316 -23.92 13.82 -34.57
C VAL A 316 -25.19 14.61 -34.91
N GLU A 317 -25.50 15.69 -34.20
CA GLU A 317 -26.62 16.58 -34.57
C GLU A 317 -26.36 17.33 -35.89
N GLU A 318 -25.13 17.78 -36.17
CA GLU A 318 -24.81 18.40 -37.47
C GLU A 318 -24.78 17.38 -38.62
N GLY A 319 -24.39 16.13 -38.37
CA GLY A 319 -24.36 15.04 -39.35
C GLY A 319 -25.73 14.46 -39.72
N GLU A 320 -26.70 14.45 -38.80
CA GLU A 320 -28.08 14.00 -39.08
C GLU A 320 -28.91 15.04 -39.86
N VAL A 321 -28.55 16.32 -39.77
CA VAL A 321 -29.21 17.39 -40.55
C VAL A 321 -28.77 17.37 -42.01
N GLU A 322 -27.51 17.06 -42.32
CA GLU A 322 -27.05 16.95 -43.73
C GLU A 322 -27.52 15.67 -44.44
N MET A 323 -27.80 14.57 -43.72
CA MET A 323 -28.24 13.31 -44.34
C MET A 323 -29.76 13.24 -44.63
N ASN A 324 -30.57 14.12 -44.05
CA ASN A 324 -32.03 14.11 -44.27
C ASN A 324 -32.49 14.93 -45.50
N GLU A 325 -31.62 15.69 -46.16
CA GLU A 325 -32.01 16.45 -47.37
C GLU A 325 -31.79 15.70 -48.69
N VAL A 326 -31.15 14.50 -48.70
CA VAL A 326 -30.74 13.84 -49.96
C VAL A 326 -31.51 12.55 -50.30
N GLY A 327 -32.39 12.04 -49.42
CA GLY A 327 -32.94 10.69 -49.53
C GLY A 327 -34.46 10.56 -49.63
N GLY A 328 -35.12 11.16 -50.64
CA GLY A 328 -36.58 11.08 -50.75
C GLY A 328 -37.17 11.19 -52.16
N SER A 329 -36.72 10.39 -53.12
CA SER A 329 -37.35 10.29 -54.45
C SER A 329 -38.17 8.98 -54.59
N GLN A 330 -39.47 9.16 -54.86
CA GLN A 330 -40.52 8.15 -55.00
C GLN A 330 -40.34 7.21 -56.20
N VAL A 331 -40.55 5.89 -55.99
CA VAL A 331 -41.22 4.91 -56.88
C VAL A 331 -41.65 3.75 -55.95
N GLY A 332 -42.86 3.20 -55.88
CA GLY A 332 -43.99 3.09 -56.80
C GLY A 332 -44.39 1.60 -56.86
N GLY A 333 -45.60 1.23 -56.44
CA GLY A 333 -46.08 -0.16 -56.48
C GLY A 333 -47.49 -0.32 -55.91
N GLY A 334 -48.50 -0.15 -56.77
CA GLY A 334 -49.91 -0.10 -56.39
C GLY A 334 -50.65 -1.44 -56.45
N VAL A 335 -51.82 -1.46 -55.81
CA VAL A 335 -52.89 -2.44 -55.94
C VAL A 335 -54.18 -1.66 -56.23
N GLN A 336 -54.80 -1.92 -57.38
CA GLN A 336 -56.17 -1.51 -57.75
C GLN A 336 -57.18 -2.51 -57.10
N ILE A 337 -58.51 -2.29 -56.93
CA ILE A 337 -59.57 -1.78 -57.81
C ILE A 337 -60.81 -1.48 -56.92
N GLU A 338 -61.54 -0.36 -57.17
CA GLU A 338 -63.02 -0.37 -57.37
C GLU A 338 -63.52 0.96 -57.99
N ASN A 339 -63.75 0.97 -59.32
CA ASN A 339 -65.02 1.29 -60.00
C ASN A 339 -64.86 1.78 -61.45
N VAL A 340 -65.63 1.12 -62.34
CA VAL A 340 -65.95 1.34 -63.77
C VAL A 340 -64.90 0.93 -64.81
#